data_AF-A0A5C6NXR2-F1
#
_entry.id   AF-A0A5C6NXR2-F1
#
_cell.length_a   1.000
_cell.length_b   1.000
_cell.length_c   1.000
_cell.angle_alpha   90.00
_cell.angle_beta   90.00
_cell.angle_gamma   90.00
#
_symmetry.space_group_name_H-M   'P 1'
#
loop_
_entity.id
_entity.type
_entity.pdbx_description
1 polymer ?
#
loop_
_entity_poly.entity_id
_entity_poly.type
_entity_poly.pdbx_seq_one_letter_code
_entity_poly.pdbx_strand_id
1 'polypeptide(L)'
;MDGGSVSTVDVGVVHFTPLVKAQIQQPFKLVEKVVRNVFQFRRKHCHKGIEKLFPEACRPEMTQEVMQRADVDPALRPTELTIPQIRALADAYAHLCTLEPDLQSYEFREELRLKHLSRQQGTPAATLTDTASGVQSSPPHC
;
A
#
# COMPACT_ATOMS: atom_id res chain seq x y z
N MET A 1 4.53 -46.90 23.04
CA MET A 1 4.93 -45.74 22.23
C MET A 1 3.65 -45.02 21.84
N ASP A 2 3.18 -44.07 22.66
CA ASP A 2 2.05 -43.21 22.29
C ASP A 2 2.53 -41.76 22.31
N GLY A 3 3.25 -41.41 21.25
CA GLY A 3 3.64 -40.04 20.95
C GLY A 3 2.53 -39.37 20.15
N GLY A 4 1.38 -39.12 20.77
CA GLY A 4 0.35 -38.27 20.18
C GLY A 4 0.91 -36.87 19.98
N SER A 5 1.03 -36.42 18.73
CA SER A 5 1.42 -35.04 18.41
C SER A 5 0.35 -34.09 18.93
N VAL A 6 0.64 -33.42 20.06
CA VAL A 6 -0.20 -32.35 20.60
C VAL A 6 0.09 -31.07 19.82
N SER A 7 -0.95 -30.38 19.35
CA SER A 7 -0.82 -29.08 18.70
C SER A 7 -0.28 -28.04 19.68
N THR A 8 0.59 -27.16 19.21
CA THR A 8 1.19 -26.09 20.03
C THR A 8 0.25 -24.90 20.29
N VAL A 9 -1.00 -25.00 19.84
CA VAL A 9 -2.01 -23.94 19.92
C VAL A 9 -3.33 -24.50 20.43
N ASP A 10 -4.10 -23.65 21.12
CA ASP A 10 -5.43 -23.95 21.63
C ASP A 10 -6.51 -23.92 20.54
N VAL A 11 -7.63 -24.60 20.79
CA VAL A 11 -8.77 -24.69 19.87
C VAL A 11 -9.92 -23.80 20.35
N GLY A 12 -10.36 -22.87 19.49
CA GLY A 12 -11.58 -22.10 19.69
C GLY A 12 -12.70 -22.58 18.77
N VAL A 13 -13.86 -22.94 19.34
CA VAL A 13 -15.07 -23.28 18.57
C VAL A 13 -15.95 -22.02 18.45
N VAL A 14 -16.23 -21.60 17.22
CA VAL A 14 -17.05 -20.43 16.92
C VAL A 14 -18.18 -20.79 15.95
N HIS A 15 -19.35 -20.17 16.15
CA HIS A 15 -20.51 -20.32 15.28
C HIS A 15 -20.88 -18.96 14.69
N PHE A 16 -21.03 -18.89 13.36
CA PHE A 16 -21.43 -17.68 12.66
C PHE A 16 -22.77 -17.91 11.96
N THR A 17 -23.75 -17.08 12.28
CA THR A 17 -25.01 -17.01 11.54
C THR A 17 -24.95 -15.79 10.61
N PRO A 18 -25.15 -15.95 9.28
CA PRO A 18 -25.18 -14.82 8.37
C PRO A 18 -26.25 -13.80 8.79
N LEU A 19 -25.91 -12.51 8.68
CA LEU A 19 -26.88 -11.44 8.91
C LEU A 19 -27.89 -11.39 7.76
N VAL A 20 -29.14 -11.08 8.08
CA VAL A 20 -30.21 -10.87 7.07
C VAL A 20 -29.82 -9.77 6.07
N LYS A 21 -29.17 -8.72 6.57
CA LYS A 21 -28.59 -7.64 5.76
C LYS A 21 -27.12 -7.46 6.14
N ALA A 22 -26.24 -7.41 5.15
CA ALA A 22 -24.83 -7.12 5.38
C ALA A 22 -24.67 -5.71 5.98
N GLN A 23 -23.67 -5.54 6.84
CA GLN A 23 -23.39 -4.21 7.41
C GLN A 23 -22.75 -3.27 6.38
N ILE A 24 -22.10 -3.81 5.35
CA ILE A 24 -21.44 -3.07 4.28
C ILE A 24 -22.04 -3.57 2.96
N GLN A 25 -22.58 -2.65 2.17
CA GLN A 25 -23.32 -2.98 0.94
C GLN A 25 -22.45 -2.93 -0.33
N GLN A 26 -21.14 -2.70 -0.18
CA GLN A 26 -20.18 -2.70 -1.27
C GLN A 26 -19.79 -4.12 -1.72
N PRO A 27 -19.32 -4.30 -2.96
CA PRO A 27 -18.82 -5.59 -3.44
C PRO A 27 -17.71 -6.14 -2.53
N PHE A 28 -17.75 -7.45 -2.24
CA PHE A 28 -16.80 -8.09 -1.32
C PHE A 28 -15.34 -7.77 -1.65
N LYS A 29 -14.95 -7.81 -2.93
CA LYS A 29 -13.57 -7.53 -3.36
C LYS A 29 -13.11 -6.11 -3.07
N LEU A 30 -14.03 -5.15 -3.14
CA LEU A 30 -13.74 -3.76 -2.77
C LEU A 30 -13.53 -3.65 -1.26
N VAL A 31 -14.45 -4.22 -0.48
CA VAL A 31 -14.35 -4.23 0.99
C VAL A 31 -13.08 -4.94 1.45
N GLU A 32 -12.79 -6.11 0.90
CA GLU A 32 -11.57 -6.89 1.14
C GLU A 32 -10.32 -6.06 0.84
N LYS A 33 -10.28 -5.37 -0.31
CA LYS A 33 -9.15 -4.51 -0.70
C LYS A 33 -8.94 -3.38 0.31
N VAL A 34 -9.99 -2.68 0.70
CA VAL A 34 -9.92 -1.59 1.69
C VAL A 34 -9.44 -2.12 3.04
N VAL A 35 -10.09 -3.16 3.58
CA VAL A 35 -9.76 -3.75 4.89
C VAL A 35 -8.32 -4.27 4.91
N ARG A 36 -7.88 -4.99 3.87
CA ARG A 36 -6.52 -5.51 3.76
C ARG A 36 -5.48 -4.39 3.83
N ASN A 37 -5.72 -3.28 3.16
CA ASN A 37 -4.81 -2.13 3.16
C ASN A 37 -4.83 -1.40 4.52
N VAL A 38 -6.01 -1.14 5.09
CA VAL A 38 -6.16 -0.55 6.45
C VAL A 38 -5.34 -1.34 7.48
N PHE A 39 -5.46 -2.67 7.49
CA PHE A 39 -4.81 -3.51 8.48
C PHE A 39 -3.37 -3.90 8.14
N GLN A 40 -2.81 -3.45 7.01
CA GLN A 40 -1.44 -3.76 6.61
C GLN A 40 -0.41 -3.29 7.65
N PHE A 41 -0.63 -2.11 8.26
CA PHE A 41 0.29 -1.52 9.22
C PHE A 41 -0.36 -1.34 10.60
N ARG A 42 -0.55 -2.44 11.33
CA ARG A 42 -1.25 -2.45 12.64
C ARG A 42 -0.68 -1.49 13.70
N ARG A 43 0.59 -1.09 13.58
CA ARG A 43 1.27 -0.15 14.51
C ARG A 43 1.33 1.29 14.01
N LYS A 44 0.69 1.60 12.88
CA LYS A 44 0.59 2.95 12.29
C LYS A 44 -0.85 3.42 12.35
N HIS A 45 -1.07 4.70 12.09
CA HIS A 45 -2.43 5.22 11.88
C HIS A 45 -3.03 4.65 10.59
N CYS A 46 -4.35 4.49 10.55
CA CYS A 46 -5.07 3.81 9.48
C CYS A 46 -4.89 4.47 8.10
N HIS A 47 -4.70 5.80 8.05
CA HIS A 47 -4.46 6.51 6.80
C HIS A 47 -3.20 6.00 6.08
N LYS A 48 -2.19 5.48 6.79
CA LYS A 48 -0.99 4.87 6.19
C LYS A 48 -1.28 3.60 5.40
N GLY A 49 -2.32 2.88 5.78
CA GLY A 49 -2.84 1.76 5.00
C GLY A 49 -3.65 2.25 3.80
N ILE A 50 -4.55 3.21 4.01
CA ILE A 50 -5.38 3.81 2.96
C ILE A 50 -4.55 4.43 1.83
N GLU A 51 -3.42 5.06 2.15
CA GLU A 51 -2.43 5.55 1.19
C GLU A 51 -2.03 4.52 0.11
N LYS A 52 -2.09 3.23 0.43
CA LYS A 52 -1.70 2.13 -0.48
C LYS A 52 -2.80 1.73 -1.45
N LEU A 53 -3.97 2.36 -1.36
CA LEU A 53 -5.03 2.29 -2.36
C LEU A 53 -4.80 3.24 -3.54
N PHE A 54 -3.81 4.13 -3.45
CA PHE A 54 -3.61 5.22 -4.41
C PHE A 54 -2.20 5.25 -5.00
N PRO A 55 -2.07 5.52 -6.32
CA PRO A 55 -0.80 5.80 -6.99
C PRO A 55 -0.03 6.92 -6.30
N GLU A 56 1.30 6.86 -6.32
CA GLU A 56 2.12 7.85 -5.60
C GLU A 56 1.87 9.30 -6.04
N ALA A 57 1.56 9.51 -7.32
CA ALA A 57 1.35 10.83 -7.90
C ALA A 57 0.16 11.61 -7.29
N CYS A 58 -0.87 10.93 -6.82
CA CYS A 58 -2.10 11.52 -6.27
C CYS A 58 -2.45 11.02 -4.85
N ARG A 59 -1.56 10.22 -4.26
CA ARG A 59 -1.76 9.60 -2.94
C ARG A 59 -2.16 10.57 -1.83
N PRO A 60 -1.49 11.73 -1.63
CA PRO A 60 -1.85 12.61 -0.52
C PRO A 60 -3.25 13.19 -0.68
N GLU A 61 -3.61 13.69 -1.87
CA GLU A 61 -4.94 14.27 -2.10
C GLU A 61 -6.04 13.23 -1.95
N MET A 62 -5.90 12.06 -2.59
CA MET A 62 -6.94 11.03 -2.57
C MET A 62 -7.11 10.37 -1.19
N THR A 63 -6.02 10.21 -0.44
CA THR A 63 -6.10 9.73 0.94
C THR A 63 -6.89 10.72 1.79
N GLN A 64 -6.56 12.02 1.71
CA GLN A 64 -7.27 13.06 2.43
C GLN A 64 -8.76 13.04 2.07
N GLU A 65 -9.08 12.95 0.78
CA GLU A 65 -10.46 12.92 0.28
C GLU A 65 -11.25 11.74 0.86
N VAL A 66 -10.68 10.52 0.87
CA VAL A 66 -11.36 9.37 1.48
C VAL A 66 -11.57 9.54 2.98
N MET A 67 -10.56 10.00 3.71
CA MET A 67 -10.68 10.16 5.17
C MET A 67 -11.74 11.21 5.53
N GLN A 68 -11.80 12.31 4.79
CA GLN A 68 -12.80 13.36 4.99
C GLN A 68 -14.20 12.88 4.62
N ARG A 69 -14.38 12.24 3.46
CA ARG A 69 -15.68 11.70 3.04
C ARG A 69 -16.22 10.62 3.97
N ALA A 70 -15.32 9.80 4.52
CA ALA A 70 -15.70 8.74 5.43
C ALA A 70 -15.97 9.23 6.86
N ASP A 71 -15.65 10.50 7.17
CA ASP A 71 -15.70 11.07 8.52
C ASP A 71 -14.95 10.19 9.54
N VAL A 72 -13.74 9.78 9.17
CA VAL A 72 -12.86 8.93 10.02
C VAL A 72 -11.63 9.73 10.43
N ASP A 73 -11.38 9.79 11.73
CA ASP A 73 -10.16 10.39 12.27
C ASP A 73 -8.91 9.66 11.71
N PRO A 74 -8.05 10.35 10.95
CA PRO A 74 -6.88 9.74 10.34
C PRO A 74 -5.80 9.32 11.34
N ALA A 75 -5.89 9.73 12.61
CA ALA A 75 -4.98 9.31 13.67
C ALA A 75 -5.38 7.97 14.33
N LEU A 76 -6.59 7.44 14.08
CA LEU A 76 -6.98 6.13 14.61
C LEU A 76 -6.06 5.03 14.09
N ARG A 77 -5.72 4.08 14.96
CA ARG A 77 -5.05 2.84 14.57
C ARG A 77 -6.06 1.88 13.94
N PRO A 78 -5.61 0.95 13.07
CA PRO A 78 -6.50 -0.01 12.42
C PRO A 78 -7.40 -0.79 13.39
N THR A 79 -6.88 -1.16 14.56
CA THR A 79 -7.63 -1.92 15.57
C THR A 79 -8.67 -1.09 16.33
N GLU A 80 -8.64 0.24 16.20
CA GLU A 80 -9.59 1.16 16.83
C GLU A 80 -10.78 1.47 15.89
N LEU A 81 -10.70 1.04 14.62
CA LEU A 81 -11.77 1.23 13.65
C LEU A 81 -12.94 0.29 13.91
N THR A 82 -14.14 0.84 13.82
CA THR A 82 -15.42 0.13 13.93
C THR A 82 -15.95 -0.31 12.56
N ILE A 83 -16.90 -1.25 12.54
CA ILE A 83 -17.54 -1.69 11.29
C ILE A 83 -18.23 -0.54 10.53
N PRO A 84 -18.94 0.41 11.18
CA PRO A 84 -19.45 1.60 10.48
C PRO A 84 -18.36 2.47 9.85
N GLN A 85 -17.20 2.64 10.50
CA GLN A 85 -16.09 3.40 9.90
C GLN A 85 -15.48 2.66 8.71
N ILE A 86 -15.33 1.33 8.78
CA ILE A 86 -14.89 0.52 7.63
C ILE A 86 -15.88 0.61 6.47
N ARG A 87 -17.19 0.61 6.76
CA ARG A 87 -18.25 0.84 5.77
C ARG A 87 -18.07 2.19 5.09
N ALA A 88 -17.92 3.27 5.86
CA ALA A 88 -17.75 4.62 5.34
C ALA A 88 -16.49 4.74 4.47
N LEU A 89 -15.37 4.13 4.89
CA LEU A 89 -14.15 4.05 4.08
C LEU A 89 -14.36 3.29 2.77
N ALA A 90 -15.09 2.18 2.81
CA ALA A 90 -15.42 1.40 1.61
C ALA A 90 -16.33 2.18 0.66
N ASP A 91 -17.35 2.88 1.18
CA ASP A 91 -18.26 3.71 0.40
C ASP A 91 -17.53 4.91 -0.24
N ALA A 92 -16.66 5.58 0.51
CA ALA A 92 -15.85 6.69 0.01
C ALA A 92 -14.86 6.23 -1.08
N TYR A 93 -14.18 5.10 -0.87
CA TYR A 93 -13.27 4.53 -1.88
C TYR A 93 -14.03 4.07 -3.13
N ALA A 94 -15.21 3.45 -2.96
CA ALA A 94 -16.06 3.05 -4.06
C ALA A 94 -16.47 4.26 -4.91
N HIS A 95 -16.82 5.38 -4.27
CA HIS A 95 -17.10 6.63 -4.99
C HIS A 95 -15.90 7.11 -5.81
N LEU A 96 -14.69 7.14 -5.25
CA LEU A 96 -13.50 7.52 -6.03
C LEU A 96 -13.24 6.54 -7.20
N CYS A 97 -13.50 5.25 -7.02
CA CYS A 97 -13.41 4.26 -8.10
C CYS A 97 -14.46 4.45 -9.21
N THR A 98 -15.55 5.21 -8.97
CA THR A 98 -16.49 5.59 -10.03
C THR A 98 -15.97 6.76 -10.87
N LEU A 99 -15.14 7.62 -10.27
CA LEU A 99 -14.52 8.77 -10.94
C LEU A 99 -13.26 8.34 -11.69
N GLU A 100 -12.46 7.46 -11.08
CA GLU A 100 -11.19 6.95 -11.58
C GLU A 100 -11.20 5.42 -11.57
N PRO A 101 -11.73 4.77 -12.63
CA PRO A 101 -11.90 3.32 -12.69
C PRO A 101 -10.60 2.52 -12.48
N ASP A 102 -9.46 3.07 -12.90
CA ASP A 102 -8.14 2.43 -12.81
C ASP A 102 -7.72 2.12 -11.37
N LEU A 103 -8.28 2.82 -10.38
CA LEU A 103 -8.05 2.56 -8.95
C LEU A 103 -8.52 1.17 -8.53
N GLN A 104 -9.54 0.62 -9.18
CA GLN A 104 -10.06 -0.70 -8.84
C GLN A 104 -8.98 -1.77 -9.07
N SER A 105 -8.23 -1.65 -10.17
CA SER A 105 -7.11 -2.54 -10.53
C SER A 105 -5.75 -2.11 -9.98
N TYR A 106 -5.61 -0.89 -9.44
CA TYR A 106 -4.34 -0.43 -8.89
C TYR A 106 -3.84 -1.32 -7.75
N GLU A 107 -2.57 -1.72 -7.82
CA GLU A 107 -1.89 -2.51 -6.81
C GLU A 107 -0.54 -1.85 -6.46
N PHE A 108 -0.43 -1.33 -5.23
CA PHE A 108 0.77 -0.63 -4.74
C PHE A 108 2.07 -1.44 -4.87
N ARG A 109 1.98 -2.77 -4.74
CA ARG A 109 3.15 -3.65 -4.86
C ARG A 109 3.74 -3.68 -6.27
N GLU A 110 2.91 -3.56 -7.29
CA GLU A 110 3.37 -3.50 -8.69
C GLU A 110 4.07 -2.17 -8.96
N GLU A 111 3.51 -1.05 -8.48
CA GLU A 111 4.15 0.26 -8.57
C GLU A 111 5.55 0.24 -7.91
N LEU A 112 5.66 -0.37 -6.73
CA LEU A 112 6.94 -0.52 -6.04
C LEU A 112 7.93 -1.40 -6.83
N ARG A 113 7.45 -2.50 -7.42
CA ARG A 113 8.26 -3.41 -8.25
C ARG A 113 8.85 -2.69 -9.46
N LEU A 114 8.03 -1.93 -10.19
CA LEU A 114 8.46 -1.17 -11.37
C LEU A 114 9.51 -0.11 -11.01
N LYS A 115 9.34 0.58 -9.87
CA LYS A 115 10.33 1.56 -9.38
C LYS A 115 11.67 0.94 -9.02
N HIS A 116 11.68 -0.27 -8.47
CA HIS A 116 12.95 -0.97 -8.20
C HIS A 116 13.64 -1.38 -9.50
N LEU A 117 12.90 -1.85 -10.50
CA LEU A 117 13.45 -2.22 -11.80
C LEU A 117 14.05 -1.01 -12.53
N SER A 118 13.37 0.14 -12.52
CA SER A 118 13.87 1.36 -13.17
C SER A 118 15.14 1.89 -12.50
N ARG A 119 15.24 1.79 -11.17
CA ARG A 119 16.47 2.15 -10.43
C ARG A 119 17.65 1.23 -10.77
N GLN A 120 17.40 -0.07 -10.96
CA GLN A 120 18.45 -1.02 -11.35
C GLN A 120 18.98 -0.75 -12.77
N GLN A 121 18.10 -0.33 -13.70
CA GLN A 121 18.48 0.03 -15.06
C GLN A 121 19.17 1.40 -15.16
N GLY A 122 19.01 2.26 -14.15
CA GLY A 122 19.60 3.60 -14.09
C GLY A 122 21.01 3.71 -13.54
N THR A 123 21.74 2.59 -13.33
CA THR A 123 23.17 2.63 -12.93
C THR A 123 24.05 2.55 -14.19
N PRO A 124 24.73 3.63 -14.64
CA PRO A 124 25.72 3.54 -15.69
C PRO A 124 26.99 2.90 -15.12
N ALA A 125 27.51 1.88 -15.81
CA ALA A 125 28.82 1.32 -15.54
C ALA A 125 29.86 2.45 -15.58
N ALA A 126 30.57 2.65 -14.47
CA ALA A 126 31.65 3.62 -14.37
C ALA A 126 32.80 3.24 -15.32
N THR A 127 32.98 4.09 -16.33
CA THR A 127 34.21 4.59 -16.93
C THR A 127 35.46 3.72 -16.79
N LEU A 128 35.81 3.01 -17.87
CA LEU A 128 37.20 2.70 -18.22
C LEU A 128 37.59 3.61 -19.39
N THR A 129 38.15 4.77 -19.10
CA THR A 129 38.94 5.53 -20.08
C THR A 129 40.41 5.26 -19.82
N ASP A 130 40.97 4.50 -20.74
CA ASP A 130 42.38 4.19 -20.91
C ASP A 130 43.21 5.49 -20.96
N THR A 131 44.23 5.56 -20.11
CA THR A 131 45.14 6.70 -20.02
C THR A 131 46.43 6.33 -20.76
N ALA A 132 46.57 6.78 -22.00
CA ALA A 132 47.83 6.71 -22.73
C ALA A 132 48.51 8.09 -22.77
N SER A 133 49.68 8.15 -22.15
CA SER A 133 50.62 9.27 -22.11
C SER A 133 51.05 9.79 -23.49
N GLY A 134 51.32 11.10 -23.56
CA GLY A 134 52.04 11.75 -24.67
C GLY A 134 52.56 13.13 -24.27
N VAL A 135 53.89 13.23 -24.12
CA VAL A 135 54.71 14.32 -23.58
C VAL A 135 54.99 15.42 -24.63
N GLN A 136 55.06 16.70 -24.21
CA GLN A 136 56.08 17.76 -24.56
C GLN A 136 55.53 19.17 -24.24
N SER A 137 56.02 19.88 -23.22
CA SER A 137 57.26 20.70 -23.10
C SER A 137 56.99 22.20 -23.32
N SER A 138 57.23 22.98 -22.26
CA SER A 138 57.13 24.45 -22.09
C SER A 138 58.18 25.24 -22.93
N PRO A 139 58.40 26.59 -22.77
CA PRO A 139 57.71 27.66 -22.02
C PRO A 139 57.56 28.99 -22.85
N PRO A 140 57.74 30.23 -22.31
CA PRO A 140 56.69 31.21 -22.02
C PRO A 140 56.82 32.53 -22.82
N HIS A 141 55.84 33.44 -22.75
CA HIS A 141 56.06 34.87 -22.43
C HIS A 141 54.80 35.76 -22.57
N CYS A 142 54.76 36.75 -21.66
CA CYS A 142 53.94 37.96 -21.52
C CYS A 142 52.51 37.80 -20.98
#